data_AF-A0ABD6SNJ9-F1
#
_entry.id   AF-A0ABD6SNJ9-F1
#
_cell.length_a   1.000
_cell.length_b   1.000
_cell.length_c   1.000
_cell.angle_alpha   90.00
_cell.angle_beta   90.00
_cell.angle_gamma   90.00
#
_symmetry.space_group_name_H-M   'P 1'
#
loop_
_entity.id
_entity.type
_entity.pdbx_description
1 polymer ?
#
loop_
_entity_poly.entity_id
_entity_poly.type
_entity_poly.pdbx_seq_one_letter_code
_entity_poly.pdbx_strand_id
1 'polypeptide(L)'
;MITNPIAFEKDKLIREIILAQKQSGHLLYHHNNHVEIAYLIYEHHGYKQFLLDNPSAVKISLEELKEKHKQVMDLLERVKNL
;
A
#
# COMPACT_ATOMS: atom_id res chain seq x y z
N MET A 1 -11.80 16.86 19.12
CA MET A 1 -12.99 16.08 18.75
C MET A 1 -12.88 15.79 17.26
N ILE A 2 -12.86 14.51 16.86
CA ILE A 2 -12.87 14.15 15.44
C ILE A 2 -14.28 14.43 14.92
N THR A 3 -14.41 15.39 14.01
CA THR A 3 -15.71 15.84 13.48
C THR A 3 -16.26 14.94 12.38
N ASN A 4 -15.42 14.06 11.80
CA ASN A 4 -15.82 13.05 10.83
C ASN A 4 -14.99 11.76 11.03
N PRO A 5 -15.56 10.71 11.66
CA PRO A 5 -14.83 9.47 11.96
C PRO A 5 -14.40 8.72 10.69
N ILE A 6 -15.21 8.76 9.62
CA ILE A 6 -14.90 8.09 8.35
C ILE A 6 -13.70 8.74 7.67
N ALA A 7 -13.65 10.08 7.64
CA ALA A 7 -12.53 10.80 7.07
C ALA A 7 -11.23 10.51 7.84
N PHE A 8 -11.31 10.47 9.17
CA PHE A 8 -10.17 10.12 10.02
C PHE A 8 -9.66 8.69 9.76
N GLU A 9 -10.55 7.72 9.64
CA GLU A 9 -10.18 6.33 9.35
C GLU A 9 -9.54 6.19 7.97
N LYS A 10 -10.09 6.87 6.95
CA LYS A 10 -9.49 6.90 5.60
C LYS A 10 -8.08 7.49 5.61
N ASP A 11 -7.88 8.62 6.29
CA ASP A 11 -6.57 9.25 6.40
C ASP A 11 -5.55 8.32 7.08
N LYS A 12 -5.98 7.60 8.12
CA LYS A 12 -5.14 6.61 8.80
C LYS A 12 -4.71 5.50 7.84
N LEU A 13 -5.65 4.87 7.14
CA LEU A 13 -5.38 3.77 6.21
C LEU A 13 -4.45 4.22 5.07
N ILE A 14 -4.64 5.42 4.51
CA ILE A 14 -3.75 5.95 3.46
C ILE A 14 -2.32 6.11 3.97
N ARG A 15 -2.15 6.65 5.18
CA ARG A 15 -0.81 6.79 5.79
C ARG A 15 -0.15 5.42 5.98
N GLU A 16 -0.89 4.44 6.48
CA GLU A 16 -0.40 3.06 6.67
C GLU A 16 0.00 2.42 5.33
N ILE A 17 -0.83 2.55 4.30
CA ILE A 17 -0.52 2.10 2.93
C ILE A 17 0.78 2.75 2.41
N ILE A 18 0.92 4.07 2.53
CA ILE A 18 2.12 4.80 2.05
C ILE A 18 3.38 4.31 2.78
N LEU A 19 3.30 4.09 4.09
CA LEU A 19 4.43 3.59 4.88
C LEU A 19 4.81 2.17 4.47
N ALA A 20 3.84 1.28 4.31
CA ALA A 20 4.06 -0.09 3.85
C ALA A 20 4.62 -0.15 2.43
N GLN A 21 4.16 0.73 1.53
CA GLN A 21 4.72 0.91 0.20
C GLN A 21 6.20 1.35 0.26
N LYS A 22 6.54 2.33 1.08
CA LYS A 22 7.94 2.75 1.24
C LYS A 22 8.84 1.62 1.74
N GLN A 23 8.36 0.85 2.73
CA GLN A 23 9.12 -0.27 3.28
C GLN A 23 9.29 -1.41 2.28
N SER A 24 8.20 -1.86 1.64
CA SER A 24 8.26 -2.91 0.61
C SER A 24 9.13 -2.51 -0.56
N GLY A 25 9.01 -1.27 -1.07
CA GLY A 25 9.86 -0.77 -2.15
C GLY A 25 11.34 -0.74 -1.78
N HIS A 26 11.69 -0.37 -0.55
CA HIS A 26 13.07 -0.43 -0.07
C HIS A 26 13.60 -1.87 -0.05
N LEU A 27 12.85 -2.82 0.50
CA LEU A 27 13.25 -4.22 0.58
C LEU A 27 13.40 -4.85 -0.81
N LEU A 28 12.42 -4.63 -1.70
CA LEU A 28 12.45 -5.11 -3.08
C LEU A 28 13.67 -4.58 -3.85
N TYR A 29 13.99 -3.29 -3.69
CA TYR A 29 15.13 -2.68 -4.36
C TYR A 29 16.47 -3.31 -3.95
N HIS A 30 16.62 -3.67 -2.68
CA HIS A 30 17.87 -4.24 -2.14
C HIS A 30 17.95 -5.77 -2.26
N HIS A 31 16.93 -6.43 -2.82
CA HIS A 31 16.97 -7.87 -3.04
C HIS A 31 17.98 -8.23 -4.14
N ASN A 32 18.77 -9.28 -3.94
CA ASN A 32 19.88 -9.63 -4.84
C ASN A 32 19.41 -10.27 -6.17
N ASN A 33 18.20 -10.84 -6.19
CA ASN A 33 17.67 -11.54 -7.35
C ASN A 33 16.32 -10.96 -7.79
N HIS A 34 16.35 -9.94 -8.63
CA HIS A 34 15.12 -9.26 -9.10
C HIS A 34 14.28 -10.11 -10.05
N VAL A 35 14.86 -11.13 -10.70
CA VAL A 35 14.11 -12.04 -11.59
C VAL A 35 13.14 -12.90 -10.78
N GLU A 36 13.62 -13.43 -9.65
CA GLU A 36 12.82 -14.26 -8.75
C GLU A 36 11.69 -13.49 -8.09
N ILE A 37 11.92 -12.22 -7.75
CA ILE A 37 10.92 -11.37 -7.07
C ILE A 37 10.15 -10.45 -8.02
N ALA A 38 10.29 -10.63 -9.34
CA ALA A 38 9.68 -9.74 -10.33
C ALA A 38 8.17 -9.58 -10.13
N TYR A 39 7.48 -10.67 -9.77
CA TYR A 39 6.04 -10.65 -9.51
C TYR A 39 5.67 -9.73 -8.32
N LEU A 40 6.49 -9.68 -7.27
CA LEU A 40 6.29 -8.79 -6.11
C LEU A 40 6.59 -7.33 -6.47
N ILE A 41 7.57 -7.09 -7.34
CA ILE A 41 7.87 -5.76 -7.89
C ILE A 41 6.68 -5.24 -8.71
N TYR A 42 6.11 -6.08 -9.58
CA TYR A 42 4.91 -5.73 -10.35
C TYR A 42 3.71 -5.44 -9.43
N GLU A 43 3.49 -6.28 -8.41
CA GLU A 43 2.42 -6.07 -7.44
C GLU A 43 2.60 -4.75 -6.68
N HIS A 44 3.82 -4.45 -6.22
CA HIS A 44 4.19 -3.19 -5.59
C HIS A 44 3.86 -1.99 -6.49
N HIS A 45 4.23 -2.05 -7.78
CA HIS A 45 3.91 -1.00 -8.74
C HIS A 45 2.40 -0.79 -8.94
N GLY A 46 1.60 -1.86 -8.93
CA GLY A 46 0.14 -1.75 -9.00
C GLY A 46 -0.45 -0.95 -7.84
N TYR A 47 0.06 -1.13 -6.62
CA TYR A 47 -0.38 -0.36 -5.45
C TYR A 47 0.07 1.10 -5.50
N LYS A 48 1.27 1.37 -6.00
CA LYS A 48 1.71 2.75 -6.26
C LYS A 48 0.79 3.43 -7.27
N GLN A 49 0.40 2.73 -8.34
CA GLN A 49 -0.51 3.25 -9.35
C GLN A 49 -1.90 3.55 -8.76
N PHE A 50 -2.43 2.66 -7.91
CA PHE A 50 -3.69 2.90 -7.20
C PHE A 50 -3.71 4.23 -6.43
N LEU A 51 -2.61 4.57 -5.73
CA LEU A 51 -2.51 5.86 -5.01
C LEU A 51 -2.45 7.06 -5.97
N LEU A 52 -1.78 6.91 -7.11
CA LEU A 52 -1.66 7.98 -8.12
C LEU A 52 -3.00 8.24 -8.82
N ASP A 53 -3.76 7.18 -9.11
CA ASP A 53 -5.10 7.26 -9.72
C ASP A 53 -6.13 7.87 -8.76
N ASN A 54 -5.85 7.81 -7.46
CA ASN A 54 -6.72 8.30 -6.40
C ASN A 54 -6.06 9.40 -5.54
N PRO A 55 -5.73 10.57 -6.12
CA PRO A 55 -5.06 11.65 -5.41
C PRO A 55 -5.91 12.30 -4.31
N SER A 56 -7.22 12.02 -4.30
CA SER A 56 -8.16 12.46 -3.28
C SER A 56 -8.85 11.26 -2.64
N ALA A 57 -8.61 11.07 -1.33
CA ALA A 57 -9.25 10.06 -0.49
C ALA A 57 -10.79 10.12 -0.49
N VAL A 58 -11.35 11.25 -0.92
CA VAL A 58 -12.79 11.49 -0.96
C VAL A 58 -13.48 10.54 -1.94
N LYS A 59 -12.83 10.18 -3.06
CA LYS A 59 -13.40 9.34 -4.11
C LYS A 59 -13.33 7.84 -3.82
N ILE A 60 -12.43 7.41 -2.94
CA ILE A 60 -12.26 6.01 -2.55
C ILE A 60 -13.25 5.70 -1.43
N SER A 61 -13.99 4.59 -1.52
CA SER A 61 -14.83 4.14 -0.40
C SER A 61 -13.97 3.69 0.79
N LEU A 62 -14.54 3.63 2.00
CA LEU A 62 -13.78 3.14 3.16
C LEU A 62 -13.44 1.66 2.99
N GLU A 63 -14.35 0.90 2.41
CA GLU A 63 -14.27 -0.54 2.17
C GLU A 63 -13.17 -0.86 1.15
N GLU A 64 -13.13 -0.15 0.03
CA GLU A 64 -12.08 -0.29 -0.97
C GLU A 64 -10.70 0.04 -0.39
N LEU A 65 -10.62 1.06 0.46
CA LEU A 65 -9.37 1.44 1.11
C LEU A 65 -8.92 0.40 2.15
N LYS A 66 -9.85 -0.22 2.89
CA LYS A 66 -9.55 -1.34 3.79
C LYS A 66 -9.03 -2.56 3.04
N GLU A 67 -9.64 -2.89 1.92
CA GLU A 67 -9.20 -4.00 1.07
C GLU A 67 -7.80 -3.73 0.50
N LYS A 68 -7.57 -2.51 0.00
CA LYS A 68 -6.24 -2.10 -0.48
C LYS A 68 -5.19 -2.08 0.64
N HIS A 69 -5.55 -1.63 1.83
CA HIS A 69 -4.68 -1.70 3.00
C HIS A 69 -4.28 -3.15 3.31
N LYS A 70 -5.23 -4.08 3.34
CA LYS A 70 -4.94 -5.50 3.56
C LYS A 70 -3.97 -6.06 2.51
N GLN A 71 -4.22 -5.78 1.24
CA GLN A 71 -3.38 -6.22 0.12
C GLN A 71 -1.94 -5.71 0.22
N VAL A 72 -1.76 -4.42 0.55
CA VAL A 72 -0.43 -3.81 0.70
C VAL A 72 0.33 -4.36 1.91
N MET A 73 -0.39 -4.64 3.01
CA MET A 73 0.22 -5.22 4.21
C MET A 73 0.64 -6.68 3.99
N ASP A 74 -0.17 -7.47 3.27
CA ASP A 74 0.20 -8.84 2.85
C ASP A 74 1.45 -8.84 1.97
N LEU A 75 1.53 -7.93 0.98
CA LEU A 75 2.74 -7.75 0.19
C LEU A 75 3.95 -7.41 1.08
N LEU A 76 3.81 -6.48 2.02
CA LEU A 76 4.91 -6.12 2.93
C LEU A 76 5.39 -7.33 3.75
N GLU A 77 4.47 -8.16 4.24
CA GLU A 77 4.82 -9.38 4.97
C GLU A 77 5.56 -10.38 4.08
N ARG A 78 5.06 -10.64 2.87
CA ARG A 78 5.72 -11.52 1.89
C ARG A 78 7.11 -11.02 1.55
N VAL A 79 7.28 -9.72 1.34
CA VAL A 79 8.57 -9.10 1.03
C VAL A 79 9.55 -9.12 2.21
N LYS A 80 9.07 -9.07 3.45
CA LYS A 80 9.92 -9.23 4.65
C LYS A 80 10.43 -10.66 4.85
N ASN A 81 9.75 -11.63 4.25
CA ASN A 81 10.06 -13.06 4.35
C ASN A 81 10.80 -13.60 3.10
N LEU A 82 11.25 -12.70 2.20
CA LEU A 82 12.20 -13.00 1.12
C LEU A 82 13.63 -13.05 1.67
#